data_AF-A0A350YM03-F1
#
_entry.id   AF-A0A350YM03-F1
#
_cell.length_a   1.000
_cell.length_b   1.000
_cell.length_c   1.000
_cell.angle_alpha   90.00
_cell.angle_beta   90.00
_cell.angle_gamma   90.00
#
_symmetry.space_group_name_H-M   'P 1'
#
loop_
_entity.id
_entity.type
_entity.pdbx_description
1 polymer ?
#
loop_
_entity_poly.entity_id
_entity_poly.type
_entity_poly.pdbx_seq_one_letter_code
_entity_poly.pdbx_strand_id
1 'polypeptide(L)'
;GWGGTVVGLSSINGMDASENETTTLRQFEKNRWYRIRLKVADGKIQAWIDDEQVVDFTIGDNTISIRPEVELSRPFGIASWNTTSALRNIRVVKDGPEN
;
A
#
# COMPACT_ATOMS: atom_id res chain seq x y z
N GLY A 1 4.71 16.52 -4.80
CA GLY A 1 3.33 16.08 -5.10
C GLY A 1 3.39 14.82 -5.93
N TRP A 2 2.38 13.95 -5.88
CA TRP A 2 2.53 12.54 -6.33
C TRP A 2 2.15 12.31 -7.81
N GLY A 3 1.89 13.38 -8.57
CA GLY A 3 1.54 13.32 -10.00
C GLY A 3 0.26 12.55 -10.35
N GLY A 4 -0.43 11.95 -9.37
CA GLY A 4 -1.62 11.12 -9.55
C GLY A 4 -1.33 9.68 -10.02
N THR A 5 -0.07 9.31 -10.26
CA THR A 5 0.31 8.03 -10.90
C THR A 5 1.27 7.18 -10.07
N VAL A 6 1.86 7.74 -9.02
CA VAL A 6 2.83 7.01 -8.18
C VAL A 6 2.11 5.93 -7.37
N VAL A 7 2.64 4.70 -7.46
CA VAL A 7 2.26 3.53 -6.67
C VAL A 7 3.52 2.97 -6.02
N GLY A 8 3.50 2.76 -4.71
CA GLY A 8 4.63 2.23 -3.96
C GLY A 8 4.43 2.34 -2.45
N LEU A 9 5.40 1.89 -1.68
CA LEU A 9 5.43 2.04 -0.23
C LEU A 9 6.12 3.35 0.14
N SER A 10 5.47 4.17 0.98
CA SER A 10 6.13 5.33 1.59
C SER A 10 6.75 4.95 2.93
N SER A 11 7.65 5.82 3.40
CA SER A 11 8.26 5.73 4.73
C SER A 11 9.16 4.51 4.92
N ILE A 12 9.83 4.08 3.85
CA ILE A 12 10.97 3.16 3.92
C ILE A 12 12.21 4.00 4.24
N ASN A 13 12.78 3.83 5.44
CA ASN A 13 13.88 4.65 5.95
C ASN A 13 13.59 6.16 5.86
N GLY A 14 12.32 6.55 5.99
CA GLY A 14 11.87 7.94 5.86
C GLY A 14 11.65 8.44 4.42
N MET A 15 11.97 7.65 3.39
CA MET A 15 11.79 8.04 1.98
C MET A 15 10.36 7.82 1.48
N ASP A 16 9.89 8.72 0.62
CA ASP A 16 8.57 8.64 0.01
C ASP A 16 8.49 7.56 -1.07
N ALA A 17 7.28 7.08 -1.37
CA ALA A 17 7.04 6.12 -2.46
C ALA A 17 7.45 6.63 -3.86
N SER A 18 7.77 7.93 -4.00
CA SER A 18 8.31 8.52 -5.23
C SER A 18 9.85 8.56 -5.26
N GLU A 19 10.49 8.21 -4.16
CA GLU A 19 11.92 8.43 -3.90
C GLU A 19 12.65 7.13 -3.55
N ASN A 20 11.96 5.99 -3.57
CA ASN A 20 12.53 4.70 -3.18
C ASN A 20 12.30 3.60 -4.23
N GLU A 21 12.90 2.43 -3.98
CA GLU A 21 12.96 1.28 -4.88
C GLU A 21 11.60 0.65 -5.21
N THR A 22 10.56 0.96 -4.44
CA THR A 22 9.19 0.45 -4.69
C THR A 22 8.39 1.33 -5.64
N THR A 23 8.95 2.46 -6.09
CA THR A 23 8.28 3.41 -6.97
C THR A 23 7.89 2.75 -8.29
N THR A 24 6.60 2.75 -8.60
CA THR A 24 6.06 2.43 -9.93
C THR A 24 5.12 3.54 -10.38
N LEU A 25 4.95 3.67 -11.70
CA LEU A 25 3.99 4.61 -12.28
C LEU A 25 2.87 3.82 -12.93
N ARG A 26 1.63 4.11 -12.54
CA ARG A 26 0.44 3.49 -13.10
C ARG A 26 -0.62 4.53 -13.39
N GLN A 27 -1.25 4.41 -14.55
CA GLN A 27 -2.44 5.19 -14.89
C GLN A 27 -3.68 4.45 -14.39
N PHE A 28 -4.63 5.20 -13.84
CA PHE A 28 -5.91 4.68 -13.36
C PHE A 28 -7.05 5.23 -14.20
N GLU A 29 -7.92 4.34 -14.65
CA GLU A 29 -9.15 4.64 -15.35
C GLU A 29 -10.23 5.09 -14.36
N LYS A 30 -10.94 6.17 -14.71
CA LYS A 30 -12.05 6.67 -13.92
C LYS A 30 -13.20 5.66 -13.92
N ASN A 31 -13.87 5.51 -12.79
CA ASN A 31 -15.03 4.63 -12.60
C ASN A 31 -14.76 3.13 -12.84
N ARG A 32 -13.49 2.70 -12.79
CA ARG A 32 -13.11 1.29 -12.82
C ARG A 32 -12.85 0.77 -11.40
N TRP A 33 -13.33 -0.43 -11.13
CA TRP A 33 -12.96 -1.13 -9.90
C TRP A 33 -11.59 -1.78 -10.05
N TYR A 34 -10.69 -1.51 -9.11
CA TYR A 34 -9.39 -2.15 -8.99
C TYR A 34 -9.39 -3.09 -7.80
N ARG A 35 -8.91 -4.32 -7.96
CA ARG A 35 -8.74 -5.25 -6.84
C ARG A 35 -7.41 -4.97 -6.15
N ILE A 36 -7.45 -4.52 -4.90
CA ILE A 36 -6.24 -4.31 -4.10
C ILE A 36 -6.04 -5.49 -3.16
N ARG A 37 -4.82 -6.04 -3.15
CA ARG A 37 -4.39 -7.03 -2.15
C ARG A 37 -3.12 -6.53 -1.46
N LEU A 38 -3.09 -6.62 -0.13
CA LEU A 38 -1.91 -6.38 0.69
C LEU A 38 -1.64 -7.64 1.51
N LYS A 39 -0.39 -8.11 1.50
CA LYS A 39 0.10 -9.17 2.40
C LYS A 39 1.31 -8.64 3.14
N VAL A 40 1.27 -8.72 4.47
CA VAL A 40 2.41 -8.39 5.33
C VAL A 40 2.67 -9.61 6.20
N ALA A 41 3.66 -10.41 5.80
CA ALA A 41 4.04 -11.64 6.48
C ALA A 41 5.44 -12.09 6.03
N ASP A 42 6.02 -13.02 6.78
CA ASP A 42 7.30 -13.65 6.44
C ASP A 42 8.44 -12.63 6.18
N GLY A 43 8.42 -11.50 6.91
CA GLY A 43 9.40 -10.43 6.75
C GLY A 43 9.27 -9.63 5.45
N LYS A 44 8.14 -9.76 4.74
CA LYS A 44 7.86 -9.08 3.48
C LYS A 44 6.58 -8.24 3.51
N ILE A 45 6.56 -7.21 2.68
CA ILE A 45 5.38 -6.44 2.32
C ILE A 45 5.15 -6.65 0.83
N GLN A 46 3.99 -7.17 0.47
CA GLN A 46 3.63 -7.45 -0.90
C GLN A 46 2.27 -6.85 -1.23
N ALA A 47 2.15 -6.20 -2.38
CA ALA A 47 0.91 -5.59 -2.82
C ALA A 47 0.62 -5.89 -4.28
N TRP A 48 -0.66 -6.07 -4.58
CA TRP A 48 -1.17 -6.32 -5.92
C TRP A 48 -2.29 -5.33 -6.25
N ILE A 49 -2.33 -4.93 -7.52
CA ILE A 49 -3.43 -4.19 -8.12
C ILE A 49 -3.91 -5.00 -9.32
N ASP A 50 -5.13 -5.51 -9.21
CA ASP A 50 -5.66 -6.59 -10.03
C ASP A 50 -4.79 -7.84 -9.90
N ASP A 51 -4.24 -8.35 -10.99
CA ASP A 51 -3.39 -9.55 -11.00
C ASP A 51 -1.89 -9.20 -11.07
N GLU A 52 -1.56 -7.90 -11.10
CA GLU A 52 -0.18 -7.41 -11.16
C GLU A 52 0.38 -7.19 -9.75
N GLN A 53 1.54 -7.79 -9.46
CA GLN A 53 2.29 -7.50 -8.24
C GLN A 53 3.08 -6.20 -8.42
N VAL A 54 2.64 -5.15 -7.72
CA VAL A 54 3.26 -3.82 -7.81
C VAL A 54 4.28 -3.58 -6.70
N VAL A 55 4.24 -4.38 -5.63
CA VAL A 55 5.23 -4.36 -4.55
C VAL A 55 5.58 -5.79 -4.16
N ASP A 56 6.89 -6.09 -4.14
CA ASP A 56 7.48 -7.26 -3.47
C ASP A 56 8.72 -6.79 -2.69
N PHE A 57 8.50 -6.35 -1.46
CA PHE A 57 9.53 -5.70 -0.65
C PHE A 57 9.93 -6.58 0.54
N THR A 58 11.23 -6.81 0.69
CA THR A 58 11.79 -7.50 1.88
C THR A 58 12.19 -6.47 2.91
N ILE A 59 11.64 -6.56 4.12
CA ILE A 59 11.86 -5.56 5.17
C ILE A 59 13.34 -5.51 5.56
N GLY A 60 13.95 -6.67 5.87
CA GLY A 60 15.36 -6.74 6.27
C GLY A 60 15.68 -5.78 7.42
N ASP A 61 16.76 -5.03 7.28
CA ASP A 61 17.21 -4.02 8.26
C ASP A 61 16.55 -2.64 8.06
N ASN A 62 15.62 -2.51 7.10
CA ASN A 62 14.97 -1.23 6.82
C ASN A 62 13.99 -0.85 7.93
N THR A 63 13.96 0.43 8.27
CA THR A 63 12.94 0.99 9.16
C THR A 63 11.68 1.29 8.37
N ILE A 64 10.57 0.66 8.75
CA ILE A 64 9.24 0.93 8.19
C ILE A 64 8.42 1.72 9.19
N SER A 65 7.87 2.85 8.74
CA SER A 65 7.00 3.69 9.56
C SER A 65 5.78 4.16 8.75
N ILE A 66 4.97 5.02 9.37
CA ILE A 66 3.87 5.73 8.71
C ILE A 66 4.03 7.22 9.01
N ARG A 67 3.43 8.07 8.20
CA ARG A 67 3.44 9.51 8.46
C ARG A 67 2.41 9.91 9.51
N PRO A 68 2.62 11.02 10.25
CA PRO A 68 1.65 11.54 11.22
C PRO A 68 0.25 11.73 10.64
N GLU A 69 0.13 12.16 9.38
CA GLU A 69 -1.16 12.43 8.72
C GLU A 69 -2.02 11.17 8.56
N VAL A 70 -1.45 9.98 8.66
CA VAL A 70 -2.16 8.69 8.56
C VAL A 70 -2.12 7.87 9.85
N GLU A 71 -1.65 8.44 10.98
CA GLU A 71 -1.58 7.74 12.27
C GLU A 71 -2.93 7.19 12.75
N LEU A 72 -4.03 7.91 12.47
CA LEU A 72 -5.39 7.48 12.79
C LEU A 72 -5.82 6.20 12.04
N SER A 73 -5.07 5.79 11.01
CA SER A 73 -5.32 4.55 10.27
C SER A 73 -4.75 3.31 10.97
N ARG A 74 -4.12 3.43 12.14
CA ARG A 74 -3.64 2.26 12.89
C ARG A 74 -4.81 1.47 13.49
N PRO A 75 -4.74 0.12 13.52
CA PRO A 75 -3.65 -0.73 12.99
C PRO A 75 -3.74 -0.95 11.47
N PHE A 76 -4.89 -0.67 10.85
CA PHE A 76 -5.11 -0.77 9.42
C PHE A 76 -6.25 0.17 8.99
N GLY A 77 -6.07 0.88 7.89
CA GLY A 77 -7.07 1.81 7.35
C GLY A 77 -6.84 2.10 5.88
N ILE A 78 -7.88 2.63 5.23
CA ILE A 78 -7.84 3.11 3.85
C ILE A 78 -8.16 4.60 3.90
N ALA A 79 -7.29 5.42 3.30
CA ALA A 79 -7.44 6.88 3.27
C ALA A 79 -7.39 7.38 1.83
N SER A 80 -8.16 8.42 1.53
CA SER A 80 -8.09 9.17 0.27
C SER A 80 -7.88 10.65 0.56
N TRP A 81 -6.92 11.27 -0.11
CA TRP A 81 -6.63 12.70 0.03
C TRP A 81 -7.19 13.48 -1.15
N ASN A 82 -7.95 14.54 -0.85
CA ASN A 82 -8.53 15.46 -1.84
C ASN A 82 -9.23 14.77 -3.04
N THR A 83 -9.78 13.57 -2.79
CA THR A 83 -10.45 12.69 -3.75
C THR A 83 -11.51 11.88 -3.01
N THR A 84 -12.49 11.36 -3.75
CA THR A 84 -13.50 10.44 -3.22
C THR A 84 -13.21 9.03 -3.72
N SER A 85 -13.30 8.04 -2.83
CA SER A 85 -13.15 6.63 -3.18
C SER A 85 -14.45 5.87 -2.87
N ALA A 86 -14.73 4.84 -3.68
CA ALA A 86 -15.75 3.85 -3.39
C ALA A 86 -15.04 2.54 -3.03
N LEU A 87 -15.49 1.89 -1.94
CA LEU A 87 -14.88 0.65 -1.43
C LEU A 87 -15.95 -0.44 -1.38
N ARG A 88 -15.56 -1.69 -1.70
CA ARG A 88 -16.42 -2.87 -1.58
C ARG A 88 -15.57 -4.13 -1.37
N ASN A 89 -16.18 -5.20 -0.88
CA ASN A 89 -15.56 -6.51 -0.70
C ASN A 89 -14.27 -6.47 0.14
N ILE A 90 -14.26 -5.65 1.21
CA ILE A 90 -13.13 -5.54 2.11
C ILE A 90 -13.07 -6.80 2.98
N ARG A 91 -11.91 -7.47 2.98
CA ARG A 91 -11.64 -8.62 3.83
C ARG A 91 -10.26 -8.48 4.45
N VAL A 92 -10.17 -8.66 5.76
CA VAL A 92 -8.92 -8.73 6.50
C VAL A 92 -8.84 -10.12 7.12
N VAL A 93 -7.72 -10.79 6.90
CA VAL A 93 -7.42 -12.10 7.47
C VAL A 93 -6.05 -12.02 8.12
N LYS A 94 -5.90 -12.67 9.28
CA LYS A 94 -4.59 -12.83 9.91
C LYS A 94 -3.83 -13.91 9.16
N ASP A 95 -2.54 -13.68 8.88
CA ASP A 95 -1.68 -14.73 8.33
C ASP A 95 -1.18 -15.62 9.48
N GLY A 96 -1.26 -16.95 9.32
CA GLY A 96 -0.95 -17.95 10.34
C GLY A 96 -2.15 -18.80 10.79
N PRO A 97 -1.91 -19.93 11.49
CA PRO A 97 -2.99 -20.80 11.95
C PRO A 97 -3.91 -20.06 12.94
N GLU A 98 -5.22 -20.33 12.84
CA GLU A 98 -6.18 -20.01 13.89
C GLU A 98 -5.79 -20.82 15.13
N ASN A 99 -5.61 -20.15 16.26
CA ASN A 99 -5.60 -20.82 17.56
C ASN A 99 -7.03 -21.11 17.97
#